data_AF-A0A9P9IEX4-F1
#
_entry.id   AF-A0A9P9IEX4-F1
#
_cell.length_a   1.000
_cell.length_b   1.000
_cell.length_c   1.000
_cell.angle_alpha   90.00
_cell.angle_beta   90.00
_cell.angle_gamma   90.00
#
_symmetry.space_group_name_H-M   'P 1'
#
loop_
_entity.id
_entity.type
_entity.pdbx_description
1 polymer ?
#
loop_
_entity_poly.entity_id
_entity_poly.type
_entity_poly.pdbx_seq_one_letter_code
_entity_poly.pdbx_strand_id
1 'polypeptide(L)'
;MSVLELSGHSNQCHLGGVGSHGSIPQSVSCHSRQQAIPCSRHAAKTQNHGHVEIDWTPRWDDDEKKPANSSFQQWAQLFLAGMDQFNRSARVTPRETRQMIEAAGFTDVKQEVIQAFVCPWSPDWHKREIAC
;
A
#
# COMPACT_ATOMS: atom_id res chain seq x y z
N MET A 1 2.73 15.53 -5.51
CA MET A 1 1.67 15.58 -4.50
C MET A 1 0.40 15.07 -5.17
N SER A 2 -0.03 13.88 -4.81
CA SER A 2 -1.38 13.38 -5.08
C SER A 2 -1.89 12.85 -3.75
N VAL A 3 -2.94 13.47 -3.22
CA VAL A 3 -3.60 13.08 -1.97
C VAL A 3 -4.78 12.21 -2.39
N LEU A 4 -4.73 10.92 -2.08
CA LEU A 4 -5.93 10.08 -2.10
C LEU A 4 -6.62 10.26 -0.75
N GLU A 5 -7.69 11.06 -0.73
CA GLU A 5 -8.62 11.06 0.41
C GLU A 5 -9.39 9.73 0.40
N LEU A 6 -9.07 8.86 1.35
CA LEU A 6 -9.91 7.73 1.68
C LEU A 6 -10.82 8.15 2.84
N SER A 7 -12.06 8.49 2.49
CA SER A 7 -13.14 8.73 3.45
C SER A 7 -13.30 7.51 4.35
N GLY A 8 -13.10 7.72 5.65
CA GLY A 8 -13.31 6.71 6.66
C GLY A 8 -14.77 6.27 6.63
N HIS A 9 -15.00 4.96 6.50
CA HIS A 9 -16.11 4.15 7.01
C HIS A 9 -16.10 2.82 6.23
N SER A 10 -15.20 1.88 6.56
CA SER A 10 -15.43 0.43 6.49
C SER A 10 -14.12 -0.30 6.80
N ASN A 11 -13.95 -0.71 8.06
CA ASN A 11 -12.83 -1.54 8.48
C ASN A 11 -13.13 -3.00 8.09
N GLN A 12 -12.96 -3.35 6.81
CA GLN A 12 -12.65 -4.71 6.32
C GLN A 12 -12.74 -4.77 4.79
N CYS A 13 -11.61 -4.99 4.11
CA CYS A 13 -11.62 -5.55 2.77
C CYS A 13 -11.62 -7.08 2.90
N HIS A 14 -12.79 -7.68 3.12
CA HIS A 14 -12.95 -9.13 2.99
C HIS A 14 -13.24 -9.46 1.52
N LEU A 15 -12.29 -10.09 0.83
CA LEU A 15 -12.57 -10.81 -0.41
C LEU A 15 -12.36 -12.30 -0.12
N GLY A 16 -13.48 -13.01 0.05
CA GLY A 16 -13.51 -14.43 0.35
C GLY A 16 -12.82 -15.25 -0.74
N GLY A 17 -11.88 -16.09 -0.32
CA GLY A 17 -11.20 -17.05 -1.18
C GLY A 17 -11.94 -18.38 -1.21
N VAL A 18 -12.23 -18.88 -2.42
CA VAL A 18 -12.41 -20.31 -2.68
C VAL A 18 -11.49 -20.65 -3.83
N GLY A 19 -10.57 -21.58 -3.58
CA GLY A 19 -9.51 -21.95 -4.51
C GLY A 19 -10.02 -22.74 -5.70
N SER A 20 -9.36 -22.55 -6.86
CA SER A 20 -8.99 -23.63 -7.77
C SER A 20 -8.02 -23.13 -8.86
N HIS A 21 -6.92 -23.89 -8.98
CA HIS A 21 -6.03 -24.12 -10.12
C HIS A 21 -5.87 -23.02 -11.19
N GLY A 22 -4.66 -22.45 -11.24
CA GLY A 22 -4.03 -22.06 -12.51
C GLY A 22 -3.41 -20.67 -12.59
N SER A 23 -3.52 -19.81 -11.58
CA SER A 23 -2.86 -18.50 -11.61
C SER A 23 -2.42 -18.06 -10.22
N ILE A 24 -1.22 -17.50 -10.16
CA ILE A 24 -0.49 -17.24 -8.91
C ILE A 24 -0.86 -15.81 -8.48
N PRO A 25 -1.48 -15.62 -7.30
CA PRO A 25 -1.88 -14.29 -6.85
C PRO A 25 -0.64 -13.39 -6.74
N GLN A 26 -0.69 -12.26 -7.44
CA GLN A 26 0.32 -11.21 -7.35
C GLN A 26 -0.20 -10.11 -6.44
N SER A 27 0.62 -9.69 -5.50
CA SER A 27 0.25 -8.67 -4.54
C SER A 27 1.31 -7.59 -4.41
N VAL A 28 0.87 -6.40 -4.02
CA VAL A 28 1.69 -5.32 -3.49
C VAL A 28 1.25 -5.08 -2.05
N SER A 29 2.02 -4.29 -1.31
CA SER A 29 1.69 -3.95 0.08
C SER A 29 1.42 -2.45 0.22
N CYS A 30 0.29 -2.09 0.82
CA CYS A 30 -0.03 -0.72 1.19
C CYS A 30 0.33 -0.51 2.65
N HIS A 31 1.23 0.43 2.92
CA HIS A 31 1.63 0.83 4.26
C HIS A 31 0.78 2.04 4.67
N SER A 32 -0.23 1.78 5.51
CA SER A 32 -1.09 2.82 6.08
C SER A 32 -0.55 3.23 7.45
N ARG A 33 -0.57 4.53 7.73
CA ARG A 33 -0.18 5.08 9.03
C ARG A 33 -1.21 6.09 9.51
N GLN A 34 -1.59 5.98 10.77
CA GLN A 34 -2.43 6.94 11.48
C GLN A 34 -1.61 7.61 12.58
N GLN A 35 -1.71 8.93 12.70
CA GLN A 35 -0.87 9.73 13.60
C GLN A 35 -1.64 10.96 14.10
N ALA A 36 -1.25 11.51 15.26
CA ALA A 36 -1.85 12.71 15.82
C ALA A 36 -0.83 13.83 15.99
N ILE A 37 -1.25 15.09 15.81
CA ILE A 37 -0.45 16.26 16.19
C ILE A 37 -1.05 16.87 17.46
N PRO A 38 -0.29 16.99 18.57
CA PRO A 38 -0.70 17.77 19.72
C PRO A 38 -0.75 19.26 19.34
N CYS A 39 -1.95 19.85 19.26
CA CYS A 39 -2.08 21.28 19.01
C CYS A 39 -1.75 22.05 20.29
N SER A 40 -0.58 22.69 20.33
CA SER A 40 -0.11 23.46 21.50
C SER A 40 -0.82 24.79 21.72
N ARG A 41 -1.66 25.25 20.78
CA ARG A 41 -2.31 26.58 20.86
C ARG A 41 -3.71 26.62 21.46
N HIS A 42 -4.46 25.52 21.47
CA HIS A 42 -5.78 25.48 22.09
C HIS A 42 -6.08 24.07 22.63
N ALA A 43 -6.26 23.98 23.95
CA ALA A 43 -6.70 22.77 24.61
C ALA A 43 -8.11 22.39 24.11
N ALA A 44 -8.21 21.49 23.12
CA ALA A 44 -9.37 20.60 22.87
C ALA A 44 -9.32 19.83 21.53
N LYS A 45 -8.39 20.05 20.60
CA LYS A 45 -8.41 19.32 19.31
C LYS A 45 -7.08 18.66 18.99
N THR A 46 -7.03 17.35 19.18
CA THR A 46 -6.08 16.44 18.51
C THR A 46 -6.56 16.23 17.08
N GLN A 47 -5.74 16.59 16.10
CA GLN A 47 -6.03 16.29 14.70
C GLN A 47 -5.36 14.97 14.32
N ASN A 48 -6.14 14.05 13.77
CA ASN A 48 -5.63 12.80 13.22
C ASN A 48 -5.28 13.00 11.74
N HIS A 49 -4.11 12.51 11.34
CA HIS A 49 -3.67 12.44 9.95
C HIS A 49 -3.47 11.00 9.52
N GLY A 50 -3.80 10.72 8.26
CA GLY A 50 -3.54 9.45 7.60
C GLY A 50 -2.46 9.63 6.53
N HIS A 51 -1.52 8.70 6.46
CA HIS A 51 -0.49 8.63 5.44
C HIS A 51 -0.52 7.23 4.84
N VAL A 52 -0.53 7.11 3.50
CA VAL A 52 -0.48 5.82 2.79
C VAL A 52 0.68 5.82 1.80
N GLU A 53 1.49 4.77 1.86
CA GLU A 53 2.54 4.46 0.89
C GLU A 53 2.23 3.12 0.22
N ILE A 54 2.52 2.97 -1.06
CA ILE A 54 2.38 1.69 -1.77
C ILE A 54 3.77 1.14 -2.05
N ASP A 55 4.08 -0.03 -1.50
CA ASP A 55 5.26 -0.82 -1.86
C ASP A 55 4.94 -1.55 -3.16
N TRP A 56 5.37 -0.96 -4.27
CA TRP A 56 5.22 -1.49 -5.62
C TRP A 56 6.03 -2.74 -5.90
N THR A 57 6.80 -3.26 -4.93
CA THR A 57 7.53 -4.52 -5.05
C THR A 57 6.54 -5.68 -5.06
N PRO A 58 6.39 -6.41 -6.18
CA PRO A 58 5.45 -7.52 -6.23
C PRO A 58 5.88 -8.64 -5.28
N ARG A 59 4.91 -9.23 -4.59
CA ARG A 59 5.07 -10.41 -3.75
C ARG A 59 4.14 -11.53 -4.20
N TRP A 60 4.61 -12.75 -4.02
CA TRP A 60 3.89 -13.99 -4.28
C TRP A 60 3.76 -14.74 -2.97
N ASP A 61 2.63 -15.43 -2.78
CA ASP A 61 2.40 -16.24 -1.56
C ASP A 61 3.39 -17.40 -1.43
N ASP A 62 4.06 -17.76 -2.53
CA ASP A 62 5.04 -18.84 -2.63
C ASP A 62 6.12 -18.45 -3.65
N ASP A 63 7.37 -18.36 -3.21
CA ASP A 63 8.50 -17.97 -4.06
C ASP A 63 8.73 -18.97 -5.20
N GLU A 64 8.38 -20.25 -5.02
CA GLU A 64 8.46 -21.27 -6.07
C GLU A 64 7.44 -21.01 -7.20
N LYS A 65 6.39 -20.23 -6.91
CA LYS A 65 5.36 -19.84 -7.86
C LYS A 65 5.64 -18.48 -8.50
N LYS A 66 6.83 -17.91 -8.34
CA LYS A 66 7.19 -16.69 -9.07
C LYS A 66 7.29 -16.99 -10.58
N PRO A 67 6.52 -16.31 -11.45
CA PRO A 67 6.68 -16.48 -12.89
C PRO A 67 8.07 -16.05 -13.34
N ALA A 68 8.76 -16.89 -14.12
CA ALA A 68 10.10 -16.59 -14.63
C ALA A 68 10.16 -15.26 -15.40
N ASN A 69 9.09 -14.91 -16.14
CA ASN A 69 8.97 -13.69 -16.93
C ASN A 69 7.71 -12.89 -16.51
N SER A 70 7.71 -12.35 -15.31
CA SER A 70 6.59 -11.51 -14.84
C SER A 70 6.67 -10.09 -15.44
N SER A 71 5.75 -9.76 -16.35
CA SER A 71 5.62 -8.40 -16.90
C SER A 71 5.36 -7.35 -15.81
N PHE A 72 4.65 -7.73 -14.74
CA PHE A 72 4.39 -6.83 -13.62
C PHE A 72 5.65 -6.56 -12.79
N GLN A 73 6.48 -7.59 -12.57
CA GLN A 73 7.80 -7.42 -11.95
C GLN A 73 8.68 -6.49 -12.77
N GLN A 74 8.71 -6.67 -14.09
CA GLN A 74 9.50 -5.83 -14.98
C GLN A 74 9.00 -4.38 -14.96
N TRP A 75 7.68 -4.17 -15.03
CA TRP A 75 7.08 -2.85 -14.89
C TRP A 75 7.45 -2.18 -13.57
N ALA A 76 7.30 -2.88 -12.44
CA ALA A 76 7.60 -2.34 -11.12
C ALA A 76 9.07 -1.93 -10.99
N GLN A 77 9.99 -2.75 -11.52
CA GLN A 77 11.41 -2.44 -11.54
C GLN A 77 11.71 -1.18 -12.37
N LEU A 78 11.13 -1.07 -13.57
CA LEU A 78 11.30 0.10 -14.43
C LEU A 78 10.72 1.36 -13.78
N PHE A 79 9.54 1.26 -13.18
CA PHE A 79 8.92 2.35 -12.44
C PHE A 79 9.79 2.84 -11.28
N LEU A 80 10.22 1.94 -10.40
CA LEU A 80 11.05 2.28 -9.25
C LEU A 80 12.40 2.88 -9.69
N ALA A 81 13.06 2.28 -10.68
CA ALA A 81 14.31 2.80 -11.21
C ALA A 81 14.14 4.19 -11.84
N GLY A 82 13.05 4.43 -12.57
CA GLY A 82 12.72 5.75 -13.11
C GLY A 82 12.52 6.78 -11.99
N MET A 83 11.73 6.45 -10.98
CA MET A 83 11.47 7.35 -9.85
C MET A 83 12.74 7.70 -9.05
N ASP A 84 13.66 6.73 -8.91
CA ASP A 84 14.97 6.96 -8.31
C ASP A 84 15.79 7.98 -9.12
N GLN A 85 15.75 7.93 -10.46
CA GLN A 85 16.46 8.89 -11.34
C GLN A 85 15.95 10.32 -11.20
N PHE A 86 14.67 10.51 -10.85
CA PHE A 86 14.07 11.83 -10.62
C PHE A 86 14.19 12.32 -9.16
N ASN A 87 14.96 11.62 -8.31
CA ASN A 87 15.10 11.93 -6.88
C ASN A 87 13.73 12.00 -6.16
N ARG A 88 12.82 11.11 -6.57
CA ARG A 88 11.45 10.97 -6.08
C ARG A 88 11.20 9.50 -5.78
N SER A 89 12.08 8.86 -5.01
CA SER A 89 12.00 7.41 -4.80
C SER A 89 10.60 7.00 -4.34
N ALA A 90 10.01 6.04 -5.06
CA ALA A 90 8.72 5.44 -4.72
C ALA A 90 8.89 4.17 -3.86
N ARG A 91 10.10 3.94 -3.33
CA ARG A 91 10.41 2.83 -2.44
C ARG A 91 9.92 3.14 -1.03
N VAL A 92 9.31 2.15 -0.40
CA VAL A 92 8.82 2.30 0.97
C VAL A 92 9.91 1.90 1.95
N THR A 93 10.30 2.83 2.83
CA THR A 93 11.27 2.60 3.90
C THR A 93 10.61 2.84 5.26
N PRO A 94 9.89 1.86 5.84
CA PRO A 94 8.98 2.11 6.96
C PRO A 94 9.63 2.74 8.19
N ARG A 95 10.90 2.40 8.44
CA ARG A 95 11.68 2.97 9.53
C ARG A 95 11.98 4.45 9.31
N GLU A 96 12.41 4.82 8.11
CA GLU A 96 12.75 6.21 7.78
C GLU A 96 11.48 7.07 7.77
N THR A 97 10.39 6.59 7.13
CA THR A 97 9.10 7.26 7.16
C THR A 97 8.62 7.50 8.59
N ARG A 98 8.73 6.51 9.48
CA ARG A 98 8.36 6.66 10.89
C ARG A 98 9.23 7.71 11.59
N GLN A 99 10.54 7.69 11.40
CA GLN A 99 11.44 8.67 11.99
C GLN A 99 11.13 10.10 11.50
N MET A 100 10.83 10.27 10.21
CA MET A 100 10.42 11.56 9.66
C MET A 100 9.10 12.07 10.26
N ILE A 101 8.12 11.17 10.43
CA ILE A 101 6.83 11.48 11.06
C ILE A 101 7.04 11.94 12.51
N GLU A 102 7.79 11.16 13.30
CA GLU A 102 8.06 11.48 14.71
C GLU A 102 8.86 12.80 14.82
N ALA A 103 9.85 13.02 13.96
CA ALA A 103 10.62 14.26 13.90
C ALA A 103 9.78 15.50 13.54
N ALA A 104 8.68 15.31 12.80
CA ALA A 104 7.72 16.37 12.48
C ALA A 104 6.75 16.68 13.66
N GLY A 105 6.90 16.02 14.81
CA GLY A 105 6.12 16.27 16.02
C GLY A 105 4.83 15.47 16.12
N PHE A 106 4.65 14.47 15.27
CA PHE A 106 3.54 13.54 15.38
C PHE A 106 3.78 12.52 16.48
N THR A 107 2.72 12.22 17.24
CA THR A 107 2.70 11.20 18.28
C THR A 107 1.70 10.09 17.93
N ASP A 108 1.74 9.00 18.70
CA ASP A 108 0.80 7.88 18.60
C ASP A 108 0.72 7.25 17.19
N VAL A 109 1.87 7.17 16.52
CA VAL A 109 1.97 6.62 15.16
C VAL A 109 1.65 5.13 15.17
N LYS A 110 0.54 4.76 14.54
CA LYS A 110 0.15 3.38 14.25
C LYS A 110 0.45 3.08 12.79
N GLN A 111 1.09 1.95 12.51
CA GLN A 111 1.35 1.48 11.15
C GLN A 111 0.62 0.15 10.93
N GLU A 112 -0.03 0.04 9.79
CA GLU A 112 -0.66 -1.18 9.29
C GLU A 112 -0.14 -1.48 7.88
N VAL A 113 -0.01 -2.77 7.56
CA VAL A 113 0.34 -3.23 6.21
C VAL A 113 -0.84 -4.00 5.67
N ILE A 114 -1.40 -3.51 4.56
CA ILE A 114 -2.57 -4.09 3.89
C ILE A 114 -2.08 -4.71 2.58
N GLN A 115 -2.32 -5.99 2.38
CA GLN A 115 -2.00 -6.66 1.12
C GLN A 115 -3.04 -6.26 0.07
N ALA A 116 -2.58 -5.77 -1.09
CA ALA A 116 -3.42 -5.42 -2.22
C ALA A 116 -3.10 -6.33 -3.40
N PHE A 117 -4.12 -7.03 -3.91
CA PHE A 117 -3.98 -7.90 -5.07
C PHE A 117 -4.10 -7.08 -6.35
N VAL A 118 -3.10 -7.19 -7.23
CA VAL A 118 -2.99 -6.35 -8.44
C VAL A 118 -3.76 -6.93 -9.63
N CYS A 119 -4.27 -8.16 -9.49
CA CYS A 119 -5.16 -8.75 -10.47
C CYS A 119 -6.38 -9.36 -9.77
N PRO A 120 -7.62 -8.99 -10.17
CA PRO A 120 -8.78 -9.80 -9.86
C PRO A 120 -8.68 -11.08 -10.69
N TRP A 121 -8.00 -12.08 -10.18
CA TRP A 121 -8.19 -13.42 -10.74
C TRP A 121 -9.53 -13.93 -10.24
N SER A 122 -10.57 -13.56 -10.99
CA SER A 122 -11.91 -14.03 -10.75
C SER A 122 -12.46 -14.60 -12.06
N PRO A 123 -12.99 -15.83 -12.06
CA PRO A 123 -13.72 -16.36 -13.22
C PRO A 123 -14.97 -15.53 -13.53
N ASP A 124 -15.48 -14.79 -12.54
CA ASP A 124 -16.56 -13.82 -12.69
C ASP A 124 -16.05 -12.55 -13.42
N TRP A 125 -16.62 -12.28 -14.60
CA TRP A 125 -16.37 -11.08 -15.40
C TRP A 125 -16.65 -9.79 -14.63
N HIS A 126 -17.75 -9.72 -13.90
CA HIS A 126 -18.15 -8.51 -13.20
C HIS A 126 -17.16 -8.17 -12.07
N LYS A 127 -16.64 -9.19 -11.38
CA LYS A 127 -15.58 -9.02 -10.38
C LYS A 127 -14.24 -8.55 -10.98
N ARG A 128 -13.99 -8.82 -12.27
CA ARG A 128 -12.83 -8.28 -12.99
C ARG A 128 -13.04 -6.82 -13.37
N GLU A 129 -14.24 -6.47 -13.79
CA GLU A 129 -14.63 -5.11 -14.20
C GLU A 129 -14.56 -4.11 -13.03
N ILE A 130 -15.03 -4.48 -11.85
CA ILE A 130 -15.07 -3.58 -10.67
C ILE A 130 -13.72 -3.39 -9.95
N ALA A 131 -12.71 -4.17 -10.32
CA ALA A 131 -11.38 -4.13 -9.71
C ALA A 131 -10.34 -3.38 -10.58
N CYS A 132 -10.80 -2.77 -11.68
CA CYS A 132 -10.03 -1.89 -12.57
C CYS A 132 -10.57 -0.45 -12.52
#